data_AF-A0A7R9HCA3-F1
#
_entry.id   AF-A0A7R9HCA3-F1
#
_cell.length_a   1.000
_cell.length_b   1.000
_cell.length_c   1.000
_cell.angle_alpha   90.00
_cell.angle_beta   90.00
_cell.angle_gamma   90.00
#
_symmetry.space_group_name_H-M   'P 1'
#
loop_
_entity.id
_entity.type
_entity.pdbx_description
1 polymer ?
#
loop_
_entity_poly.entity_id
_entity_poly.type
_entity_poly.pdbx_seq_one_letter_code
_entity_poly.pdbx_strand_id
1 'polypeptide(L)'
;MTGRLSFEYRSGAGLAILAVNFICLTYYNVIVSYPLYFLAVSFQHKLPWEDCGNPWNTDMCYKLGTSQEDIQMSRPGQNLTNRIKTPADEFFHNKILEISDGISNPGTIVWPLLICVVISWVVVFLCIMKGVKSVGKVVYFTATFPFVILFVLLVRGLTLPGAMQGVLFYISPQWGQLTNLKNPTVLNGGVLALRPCMAENPTVLNGGVLALRPCMAESTTALNGGVLPLRPCMTENTTVLNGGVLSQRPAVAESSTALNGGVLLLRPCMTENTTALNGGVLPLRPCMTENTTVWADAAIQIFYSLGPGWGGIVHMASYNQFNNNVKCILLSVVEFGRVCSGGLIECVVRPTAVGVRALGDSMLVPILNCGTSIFAGFVVFSVLGFMSHQTGVPVSQVATGGPGLAFVTYPEALTLMPFPQIWSVLFFVMLFLLGLDTC
;
A
#
# COMPACT_ATOMS: atom_id res chain seq x y z
N MET A 1 35.92 -24.18 -11.66
CA MET A 1 34.92 -24.41 -10.57
C MET A 1 34.04 -23.18 -10.28
N THR A 2 34.26 -22.03 -10.93
CA THR A 2 33.47 -20.79 -10.76
C THR A 2 32.14 -20.73 -11.54
N GLY A 3 31.80 -21.77 -12.32
CA GLY A 3 30.56 -21.84 -13.11
C GLY A 3 29.39 -22.61 -12.47
N ARG A 4 29.61 -23.33 -11.35
CA ARG A 4 28.55 -24.11 -10.68
C ARG A 4 27.83 -23.32 -9.57
N LEU A 5 28.56 -22.49 -8.83
CA LEU A 5 28.00 -21.66 -7.74
C LEU A 5 27.01 -20.58 -8.23
N SER A 6 27.17 -20.07 -9.46
CA SER A 6 26.26 -19.07 -10.05
C SER A 6 24.93 -19.65 -10.56
N PHE A 7 24.86 -20.97 -10.76
CA PHE A 7 23.63 -21.67 -11.17
C PHE A 7 22.77 -22.06 -9.96
N GLU A 8 23.38 -22.49 -8.85
CA GLU A 8 22.67 -22.81 -7.61
C GLU A 8 22.04 -21.58 -6.95
N TYR A 9 22.75 -20.45 -6.88
CA TYR A 9 22.20 -19.20 -6.31
C TYR A 9 21.06 -18.61 -7.15
N ARG A 10 21.11 -18.74 -8.49
CA ARG A 10 20.01 -18.31 -9.38
C ARG A 10 18.80 -19.24 -9.35
N SER A 11 19.00 -20.52 -9.04
CA SER A 11 17.91 -21.49 -8.87
C SER A 11 17.08 -21.19 -7.61
N GLY A 12 17.72 -20.69 -6.54
CA GLY A 12 17.03 -20.26 -5.31
C GLY A 12 16.08 -19.09 -5.51
N ALA A 13 16.43 -18.11 -6.36
CA ALA A 13 15.56 -16.98 -6.67
C ALA A 13 14.26 -17.41 -7.38
N GLY A 14 14.34 -18.36 -8.31
CA GLY A 14 13.17 -18.93 -8.96
C GLY A 14 12.23 -19.65 -7.98
N LEU A 15 12.81 -20.44 -7.06
CA LEU A 15 12.04 -21.11 -6.00
C LEU A 15 11.36 -20.11 -5.06
N ALA A 16 12.07 -19.04 -4.67
CA ALA A 16 11.52 -17.97 -3.84
C ALA A 16 10.35 -17.25 -4.54
N ILE A 17 10.48 -16.94 -5.83
CA ILE A 17 9.40 -16.35 -6.64
C ILE A 17 8.18 -17.28 -6.67
N LEU A 18 8.37 -18.59 -6.85
CA LEU A 18 7.26 -19.55 -6.83
C LEU A 18 6.56 -19.60 -5.46
N ALA A 19 7.33 -19.61 -4.37
CA ALA A 19 6.77 -19.62 -3.02
C ALA A 19 5.97 -18.35 -2.71
N VAL A 20 6.51 -17.17 -3.06
CA VAL A 20 5.82 -15.89 -2.87
C VAL A 20 4.57 -15.80 -3.75
N ASN A 21 4.65 -16.21 -5.02
CA ASN A 21 3.50 -16.24 -5.92
C ASN A 21 2.41 -17.20 -5.44
N PHE A 22 2.76 -18.34 -4.85
CA PHE A 22 1.77 -19.25 -4.28
C PHE A 22 0.97 -18.59 -3.14
N ILE A 23 1.65 -17.90 -2.22
CA ILE A 23 0.99 -17.15 -1.14
C ILE A 23 0.12 -16.04 -1.74
N CYS A 24 0.65 -15.29 -2.71
CA CYS A 24 -0.06 -14.16 -3.31
C CYS A 24 -1.31 -14.59 -4.07
N LEU A 25 -1.21 -15.62 -4.91
CA LEU A 25 -2.36 -16.15 -5.65
C LEU A 25 -3.43 -16.71 -4.73
N THR A 26 -3.07 -17.25 -3.57
CA THR A 26 -4.04 -17.80 -2.61
C THR A 26 -4.95 -16.71 -2.05
N TYR A 27 -4.39 -15.59 -1.59
CA TYR A 27 -5.22 -14.49 -1.05
C TYR A 27 -5.85 -13.65 -2.17
N TYR A 28 -5.14 -13.44 -3.28
CA TYR A 28 -5.60 -12.57 -4.36
C TYR A 28 -6.83 -13.16 -5.06
N ASN A 29 -6.88 -14.49 -5.26
CA ASN A 29 -8.09 -15.16 -5.76
C ASN A 29 -9.31 -14.96 -4.86
N VAL A 30 -9.13 -14.83 -3.54
CA VAL A 30 -10.24 -14.50 -2.63
C VAL A 30 -10.74 -13.07 -2.89
N ILE A 31 -9.82 -12.11 -3.08
CA ILE A 31 -10.19 -10.72 -3.41
C ILE A 31 -10.94 -10.65 -4.74
N VAL A 32 -10.48 -11.37 -5.78
CA VAL A 32 -11.14 -11.43 -7.10
C VAL A 32 -12.54 -12.06 -7.03
N SER A 33 -12.83 -12.84 -5.99
CA SER A 33 -14.16 -13.41 -5.78
C SER A 33 -15.19 -12.41 -5.22
N TYR A 34 -14.77 -11.32 -4.57
CA TYR A 34 -15.72 -10.33 -4.02
C TYR A 34 -16.55 -9.66 -5.11
N PRO A 35 -15.96 -9.13 -6.22
CA PRO A 35 -16.73 -8.57 -7.32
C PRO A 35 -17.73 -9.56 -7.92
N LEU A 36 -17.42 -10.87 -7.98
CA LEU A 36 -18.36 -11.89 -8.47
C LEU A 36 -19.60 -12.00 -7.58
N TYR A 37 -19.42 -11.97 -6.26
CA TYR A 37 -20.53 -11.95 -5.31
C TYR A 37 -21.38 -10.70 -5.54
N PHE A 38 -20.75 -9.52 -5.53
CA PHE A 38 -21.45 -8.24 -5.73
C PHE A 38 -22.18 -8.20 -7.07
N LEU A 39 -21.58 -8.74 -8.14
CA LEU A 39 -22.19 -8.84 -9.46
C LEU A 39 -23.43 -9.73 -9.44
N ALA A 40 -23.37 -10.89 -8.78
CA ALA A 40 -24.50 -11.83 -8.69
C ALA A 40 -25.72 -11.19 -8.01
N VAL A 41 -25.51 -10.40 -6.96
CA VAL A 41 -26.60 -9.72 -6.26
C VAL A 41 -27.02 -8.39 -6.91
N SER A 42 -26.20 -7.80 -7.79
CA SER A 42 -26.54 -6.56 -8.51
C SER A 42 -27.69 -6.74 -9.50
N PHE A 43 -28.03 -7.97 -9.88
CA PHE A 43 -29.17 -8.29 -10.75
C PHE A 43 -30.52 -8.32 -10.01
N GLN A 44 -30.52 -8.14 -8.69
CA GLN A 44 -31.75 -8.01 -7.92
C GLN A 44 -32.43 -6.66 -8.20
N HIS A 45 -33.76 -6.61 -8.06
CA HIS A 45 -34.52 -5.37 -8.29
C HIS A 45 -34.06 -4.24 -7.35
N LYS A 46 -33.71 -4.57 -6.11
CA LYS A 46 -33.21 -3.65 -5.10
C LYS A 46 -31.82 -4.10 -4.67
N LEU A 47 -30.89 -3.15 -4.54
CA LEU A 47 -29.53 -3.48 -4.14
C LEU A 47 -29.49 -3.80 -2.64
N PRO A 48 -28.83 -4.90 -2.21
CA PRO A 48 -28.79 -5.28 -0.79
C PRO A 48 -28.13 -4.23 0.12
N TRP A 49 -27.23 -3.41 -0.41
CA TRP A 49 -26.51 -2.35 0.32
C TRP A 49 -27.15 -0.97 0.19
N GLU A 50 -28.42 -0.88 -0.24
CA GLU A 50 -29.13 0.39 -0.34
C GLU A 50 -29.74 0.84 1.01
N ASP A 51 -30.18 -0.12 1.83
CA ASP A 51 -30.97 0.13 3.03
C ASP A 51 -30.52 -0.69 4.24
N CYS A 52 -30.87 -0.19 5.43
CA CYS A 52 -30.64 -0.86 6.71
C CYS A 52 -31.68 -1.96 7.05
N GLY A 53 -32.63 -2.28 6.18
CA GLY A 53 -33.74 -3.20 6.47
C GLY A 53 -33.47 -4.71 6.30
N ASN A 54 -32.20 -5.14 6.31
CA ASN A 54 -31.82 -6.52 6.03
C ASN A 54 -31.48 -7.32 7.29
N PRO A 55 -31.53 -8.66 7.26
CA PRO A 55 -31.29 -9.52 8.44
C PRO A 55 -29.88 -9.42 9.05
N TRP A 56 -28.90 -8.92 8.30
CA TRP A 56 -27.52 -8.77 8.76
C TRP A 56 -27.21 -7.38 9.31
N ASN A 57 -28.18 -6.46 9.24
CA ASN A 57 -27.97 -5.09 9.66
C ASN A 57 -28.19 -4.95 11.16
N THR A 58 -27.34 -4.16 11.80
CA THR A 58 -27.43 -3.89 13.23
C THR A 58 -28.24 -2.62 13.49
N ASP A 59 -28.58 -2.40 14.77
CA ASP A 59 -29.23 -1.17 15.22
C ASP A 59 -28.39 0.11 14.98
N MET A 60 -27.11 -0.03 14.63
CA MET A 60 -26.18 1.07 14.37
C MET A 60 -26.08 1.44 12.88
N CYS A 61 -26.88 0.79 12.03
CA CYS A 61 -26.94 1.06 10.60
C CYS A 61 -27.77 2.32 10.34
N TYR A 62 -27.14 3.33 9.72
CA TYR A 62 -27.82 4.52 9.24
C TYR A 62 -27.39 4.87 7.82
N LYS A 63 -28.32 5.40 7.02
CA LYS A 63 -28.01 5.89 5.68
C LYS A 63 -27.10 7.12 5.75
N LEU A 64 -26.17 7.21 4.80
CA LEU A 64 -25.26 8.34 4.71
C LEU A 64 -26.05 9.64 4.41
N GLY A 65 -25.84 10.69 5.21
CA GLY A 65 -26.62 11.94 5.15
C GLY A 65 -27.81 12.04 6.11
N THR A 66 -28.04 11.03 6.97
CA THR A 66 -29.02 11.13 8.06
C THR A 66 -28.53 12.17 9.08
N SER A 67 -29.37 13.16 9.44
CA SER A 67 -28.94 14.22 10.36
C SER A 67 -28.71 13.66 11.77
N GLN A 68 -27.78 14.26 12.52
CA GLN A 68 -27.49 13.86 13.90
C GLN A 68 -28.73 14.01 14.80
N GLU A 69 -29.65 14.90 14.43
CA GLU A 69 -30.95 15.12 15.07
C GLU A 69 -31.92 13.95 14.81
N ASP A 70 -31.97 13.39 13.59
CA ASP A 70 -32.78 12.20 13.27
C ASP A 70 -32.29 10.94 14.00
N ILE A 71 -30.98 10.82 14.19
CA ILE A 71 -30.35 9.72 14.93
C ILE A 71 -30.71 9.80 16.42
N GLN A 72 -30.69 11.01 16.99
CA GLN A 72 -31.10 11.25 18.38
C GLN A 72 -32.61 11.10 18.58
N MET A 73 -33.43 11.40 17.56
CA MET A 73 -34.88 11.17 17.58
C MET A 73 -35.25 9.68 17.51
N SER A 74 -34.43 8.88 16.83
CA SER A 74 -34.66 7.43 16.68
C SER A 74 -34.34 6.65 17.97
N ARG A 75 -33.39 7.11 18.79
CA ARG A 75 -33.11 6.57 20.14
C ARG A 75 -32.61 7.65 21.12
N PRO A 76 -33.46 8.23 21.96
CA PRO A 76 -33.03 9.16 23.00
C PRO A 76 -32.22 8.42 24.09
N GLY A 77 -30.99 8.87 24.35
CA GLY A 77 -30.22 8.47 25.54
C GLY A 77 -29.05 7.50 25.34
N GLN A 78 -28.67 7.14 24.12
CA GLN A 78 -27.40 6.42 23.87
C GLN A 78 -26.27 7.42 23.57
N ASN A 79 -25.15 7.29 24.29
CA ASN A 79 -23.93 8.01 23.97
C ASN A 79 -23.52 7.64 22.53
N LEU A 80 -23.48 8.65 21.65
CA LEU A 80 -23.17 8.57 20.22
C LEU A 80 -21.68 8.25 19.94
N THR A 81 -21.05 7.51 20.83
CA THR A 81 -19.65 7.07 20.73
C THR A 81 -19.52 5.72 20.03
N ASN A 82 -20.63 4.99 19.82
CA ASN A 82 -20.62 3.83 18.93
C ASN A 82 -20.59 4.33 17.49
N ARG A 83 -19.53 3.96 16.75
CA ARG A 83 -19.33 4.40 15.36
C ARG A 83 -20.54 3.97 14.52
N ILE A 84 -21.27 4.95 14.01
CA ILE A 84 -22.33 4.75 13.02
C ILE A 84 -21.74 4.02 11.80
N LYS A 85 -22.44 3.02 11.29
CA LYS A 85 -22.04 2.26 10.10
C LYS A 85 -23.04 2.47 8.97
N THR A 86 -22.54 2.40 7.74
CA THR A 86 -23.37 2.52 6.53
C THR A 86 -23.93 1.16 6.12
N PRO A 87 -25.03 1.12 5.36
CA PRO A 87 -25.57 -0.13 4.83
C PRO A 87 -24.54 -0.93 4.01
N ALA A 88 -23.73 -0.25 3.19
CA ALA A 88 -22.66 -0.92 2.43
C ALA A 88 -21.54 -1.48 3.32
N ASP A 89 -21.20 -0.79 4.42
CA ASP A 89 -20.18 -1.25 5.36
C ASP A 89 -20.62 -2.53 6.07
N GLU A 90 -21.86 -2.57 6.57
CA GLU A 90 -22.42 -3.77 7.21
C GLU A 90 -22.66 -4.90 6.21
N PHE A 91 -23.09 -4.58 4.99
CA PHE A 91 -23.20 -5.59 3.94
C PHE A 91 -21.85 -6.27 3.65
N PHE A 92 -20.77 -5.50 3.54
CA PHE A 92 -19.45 -6.07 3.29
C PHE A 92 -18.91 -6.86 4.50
N HIS A 93 -18.93 -6.28 5.70
CA HIS A 93 -18.31 -6.90 6.87
C HIS A 93 -19.16 -8.00 7.51
N ASN A 94 -20.48 -7.79 7.65
CA ASN A 94 -21.36 -8.72 8.35
C ASN A 94 -21.94 -9.79 7.42
N LYS A 95 -22.19 -9.47 6.14
CA LYS A 95 -22.84 -10.40 5.21
C LYS A 95 -21.89 -11.12 4.24
N ILE A 96 -20.91 -10.42 3.68
CA ILE A 96 -19.96 -11.02 2.74
C ILE A 96 -18.80 -11.69 3.49
N LEU A 97 -18.15 -10.93 4.37
CA LEU A 97 -16.97 -11.41 5.09
C LEU A 97 -17.33 -12.26 6.31
N GLU A 98 -18.45 -11.98 6.96
CA GLU A 98 -18.79 -12.52 8.29
C GLU A 98 -17.59 -12.40 9.24
N ILE A 99 -17.05 -11.18 9.35
CA ILE A 99 -15.77 -10.92 10.04
C ILE A 99 -15.84 -11.35 11.52
N SER A 100 -14.84 -12.12 11.95
CA SER A 100 -14.74 -12.58 13.33
C SER A 100 -14.05 -11.56 14.25
N ASP A 101 -14.20 -11.75 15.57
CA ASP A 101 -13.62 -10.85 16.58
C ASP A 101 -12.08 -10.80 16.57
N GLY A 102 -11.43 -11.79 15.96
CA GLY A 102 -9.98 -11.82 15.84
C GLY A 102 -9.41 -13.12 15.28
N ILE A 103 -8.11 -13.11 14.98
CA ILE A 103 -7.40 -14.24 14.35
C ILE A 103 -7.41 -15.53 15.19
N SER A 104 -7.59 -15.41 16.52
CA SER A 104 -7.70 -16.56 17.42
C SER A 104 -8.98 -17.37 17.22
N ASN A 105 -10.03 -16.74 16.67
CA ASN A 105 -11.32 -17.35 16.40
C ASN A 105 -11.65 -17.13 14.92
N PRO A 106 -11.14 -17.96 13.99
CA PRO A 106 -11.23 -17.73 12.54
C PRO A 106 -12.64 -17.83 11.93
N GLY A 107 -13.68 -18.01 12.76
CA GLY A 107 -15.07 -18.06 12.31
C GLY A 107 -15.41 -19.32 11.52
N THR A 108 -16.43 -19.22 10.66
CA THR A 108 -16.92 -20.31 9.80
C THR A 108 -16.68 -20.01 8.32
N ILE A 109 -16.75 -21.05 7.50
CA ILE A 109 -16.64 -20.88 6.04
C ILE A 109 -17.92 -20.24 5.50
N VAL A 110 -17.79 -19.08 4.86
CA VAL A 110 -18.90 -18.41 4.17
C VAL A 110 -19.14 -19.08 2.82
N TRP A 111 -20.15 -19.95 2.75
CA TRP A 111 -20.42 -20.80 1.59
C TRP A 111 -20.64 -20.06 0.26
N PRO A 112 -21.44 -18.97 0.20
CA PRO A 112 -21.62 -18.24 -1.06
C PRO A 112 -20.31 -17.63 -1.58
N LEU A 113 -19.43 -17.20 -0.68
CA LEU A 113 -18.11 -16.70 -1.04
C LEU A 113 -17.20 -17.84 -1.53
N LEU A 114 -17.22 -19.01 -0.87
CA LEU A 114 -16.50 -20.20 -1.33
C LEU A 114 -16.88 -20.58 -2.77
N ILE A 115 -18.17 -20.52 -3.11
CA ILE A 115 -18.65 -20.76 -4.48
C ILE A 115 -18.04 -19.73 -5.45
N CYS A 116 -18.02 -18.44 -5.09
CA CYS A 116 -17.41 -17.40 -5.91
C CYS A 116 -15.91 -17.62 -6.11
N VAL A 117 -15.19 -18.09 -5.08
CA VAL A 117 -13.77 -18.45 -5.16
C VAL A 117 -13.56 -19.62 -6.12
N VAL A 118 -14.38 -20.67 -6.03
CA VAL A 118 -14.31 -21.82 -6.96
C VAL A 118 -14.58 -21.37 -8.40
N ILE A 119 -15.57 -20.50 -8.62
CA ILE A 119 -15.86 -19.93 -9.95
C ILE A 119 -14.65 -19.14 -10.46
N SER A 120 -14.03 -18.29 -9.64
CA SER A 120 -12.83 -17.54 -10.00
C SER A 120 -11.69 -18.46 -10.46
N TRP A 121 -11.41 -19.52 -9.69
CA TRP A 121 -10.40 -20.52 -10.05
C TRP A 121 -10.69 -21.24 -11.36
N VAL A 122 -11.96 -21.62 -11.60
CA VAL A 122 -12.38 -22.24 -12.86
C VAL A 122 -12.17 -21.27 -14.03
N VAL A 123 -12.53 -19.99 -13.88
CA VAL A 123 -12.34 -18.99 -14.92
C VAL A 123 -10.86 -18.77 -15.22
N VAL A 124 -10.02 -18.60 -14.19
CA VAL A 124 -8.55 -18.46 -14.36
C VAL A 124 -7.97 -19.70 -15.05
N PHE A 125 -8.38 -20.90 -14.62
CA PHE A 125 -7.95 -22.15 -15.26
C PHE A 125 -8.34 -22.19 -16.74
N LEU A 126 -9.58 -21.84 -17.10
CA LEU A 126 -10.05 -21.82 -18.49
C LEU A 126 -9.28 -20.80 -19.35
N CYS A 127 -8.90 -19.65 -18.79
CA CYS A 127 -8.09 -18.65 -19.49
C CYS A 127 -6.69 -19.18 -19.84
N ILE A 128 -6.10 -19.96 -18.93
CA ILE A 128 -4.72 -20.47 -19.03
C ILE A 128 -4.63 -21.87 -19.65
N MET A 129 -5.73 -22.65 -19.71
CA MET A 129 -5.74 -24.07 -20.10
C MET A 129 -5.07 -24.36 -21.45
N LYS A 130 -5.12 -23.43 -22.40
CA LYS A 130 -4.49 -23.53 -23.74
C LYS A 130 -3.16 -22.78 -23.86
N GLY A 131 -2.57 -22.42 -22.72
CA GLY A 131 -1.32 -21.67 -22.60
C GLY A 131 -1.41 -20.22 -23.07
N VAL A 132 -0.25 -19.62 -23.34
CA VAL A 132 -0.10 -18.19 -23.65
C VAL A 132 -0.86 -17.72 -24.90
N LYS A 133 -1.16 -18.63 -25.84
CA LYS A 133 -1.97 -18.31 -27.03
C LYS A 133 -3.43 -18.01 -26.69
N SER A 134 -3.95 -18.62 -25.63
CA SER A 134 -5.31 -18.38 -25.12
C SER A 134 -5.32 -17.12 -24.26
N VAL A 135 -4.37 -17.02 -23.33
CA VAL A 135 -4.19 -15.85 -22.46
C VAL A 135 -4.10 -14.58 -23.29
N GLY A 136 -3.25 -14.54 -24.33
CA GLY A 136 -3.14 -13.35 -25.18
C GLY A 136 -4.46 -12.94 -25.84
N LYS A 137 -5.35 -13.87 -26.20
CA LYS A 137 -6.67 -13.56 -26.77
C LYS A 137 -7.65 -13.03 -25.72
N VAL A 138 -7.64 -13.60 -24.52
CA VAL A 138 -8.48 -13.16 -23.41
C VAL A 138 -8.08 -11.74 -23.00
N VAL A 139 -6.78 -11.49 -22.84
CA VAL A 139 -6.19 -10.20 -22.47
C VAL A 139 -6.60 -9.05 -23.41
N TYR A 140 -6.78 -9.30 -24.71
CA TYR A 140 -7.28 -8.25 -25.62
C TYR A 140 -8.64 -7.70 -25.19
N PHE A 141 -9.50 -8.52 -24.61
CA PHE A 141 -10.79 -8.08 -24.08
C PHE A 141 -10.67 -7.61 -22.64
N THR A 142 -10.09 -8.44 -21.77
CA THR A 142 -10.06 -8.20 -20.32
C THR A 142 -9.24 -6.97 -19.95
N ALA A 143 -8.19 -6.64 -20.70
CA ALA A 143 -7.38 -5.44 -20.44
C ALA A 143 -7.95 -4.17 -21.08
N THR A 144 -8.68 -4.26 -22.19
CA THR A 144 -9.21 -3.07 -22.90
C THR A 144 -10.57 -2.62 -22.37
N PHE A 145 -11.43 -3.57 -21.99
CA PHE A 145 -12.79 -3.28 -21.54
C PHE A 145 -12.85 -2.43 -20.26
N PRO A 146 -11.99 -2.62 -19.25
CA PRO A 146 -11.91 -1.74 -18.09
C PRO A 146 -11.68 -0.28 -18.46
N PHE A 147 -10.90 0.04 -19.50
CA PHE A 147 -10.71 1.42 -19.95
C PHE A 147 -11.99 2.03 -20.51
N VAL A 148 -12.80 1.24 -21.22
CA VAL A 148 -14.11 1.69 -21.70
C VAL A 148 -15.02 2.00 -20.51
N ILE A 149 -15.04 1.13 -19.50
CA ILE A 149 -15.85 1.35 -18.28
C ILE A 149 -15.35 2.57 -17.50
N LEU A 150 -14.04 2.72 -17.31
CA LEU A 150 -13.45 3.89 -16.66
C LEU A 150 -13.81 5.18 -17.39
N PHE A 151 -13.80 5.18 -18.73
CA PHE A 151 -14.23 6.34 -19.51
C PHE A 151 -15.72 6.66 -19.32
N VAL A 152 -16.59 5.65 -19.35
CA VAL A 152 -18.03 5.82 -19.09
C VAL A 152 -18.28 6.32 -17.66
N LEU A 153 -17.59 5.77 -16.67
CA LEU A 153 -17.67 6.21 -15.27
C LEU A 153 -17.08 7.61 -15.07
N LEU A 154 -16.07 8.01 -15.84
CA LEU A 154 -15.54 9.37 -15.79
C LEU A 154 -16.58 10.38 -16.29
N VAL A 155 -17.14 10.13 -17.47
CA VAL A 155 -18.18 11.00 -18.04
C VAL A 155 -19.35 11.08 -17.07
N ARG A 156 -19.78 9.94 -16.53
CA ARG A 156 -20.84 9.94 -15.53
C ARG A 156 -20.45 10.72 -14.28
N GLY A 157 -19.29 10.43 -13.69
CA GLY A 157 -18.80 11.06 -12.47
C GLY A 157 -18.70 12.58 -12.60
N LEU A 158 -18.16 13.09 -13.71
CA LEU A 158 -18.04 14.53 -13.96
C LEU A 158 -19.39 15.22 -14.24
N THR A 159 -20.41 14.49 -14.72
CA THR A 159 -21.77 15.05 -14.91
C THR A 159 -22.57 15.17 -13.61
N LEU A 160 -22.10 14.58 -12.52
CA LEU A 160 -22.79 14.60 -11.23
C LEU A 160 -22.52 15.92 -10.47
N PRO A 161 -23.49 16.43 -9.70
CA PRO A 161 -23.31 17.65 -8.92
C PRO A 161 -22.26 17.43 -7.82
N GLY A 162 -21.36 18.40 -7.63
CA GLY A 162 -20.33 18.33 -6.58
C GLY A 162 -19.10 17.47 -6.92
N ALA A 163 -19.04 16.85 -8.10
CA ALA A 163 -17.88 16.06 -8.54
C ALA A 163 -16.54 16.82 -8.46
N MET A 164 -16.58 18.14 -8.70
CA MET A 164 -15.40 19.00 -8.65
C MET A 164 -14.76 19.06 -7.26
N GLN A 165 -15.51 18.86 -6.17
CA GLN A 165 -14.96 18.85 -4.81
C GLN A 165 -13.96 17.70 -4.62
N GLY A 166 -14.31 16.52 -5.15
CA GLY A 166 -13.43 15.36 -5.10
C GLY A 166 -12.24 15.48 -6.05
N VAL A 167 -12.46 15.99 -7.27
CA VAL A 167 -11.36 16.25 -8.24
C VAL A 167 -10.36 17.27 -7.69
N LEU A 168 -10.85 18.34 -7.06
CA LEU A 168 -10.00 19.34 -6.42
C LEU A 168 -9.24 18.72 -5.23
N PHE A 169 -9.90 17.90 -4.41
CA PHE A 169 -9.25 17.17 -3.32
C PHE A 169 -8.11 16.26 -3.82
N TYR A 170 -8.29 15.61 -4.97
CA TYR A 170 -7.27 14.74 -5.57
C TYR A 170 -6.05 15.51 -6.09
N ILE A 171 -6.24 16.67 -6.72
CA ILE A 171 -5.15 17.43 -7.36
C ILE A 171 -4.49 18.43 -6.39
N SER A 172 -5.22 18.91 -5.37
CA SER A 172 -4.75 19.99 -4.49
C SER A 172 -3.47 19.60 -3.77
N PRO A 173 -2.33 20.26 -4.05
CA PRO A 173 -1.05 19.84 -3.52
C PRO A 173 -0.90 20.25 -2.04
N GLN A 174 -0.48 19.30 -1.20
CA GLN A 174 -0.09 19.56 0.18
C GLN A 174 1.44 19.54 0.33
N TRP A 175 2.09 20.62 -0.09
CA TRP A 175 3.56 20.72 -0.12
C TRP A 175 4.23 20.45 1.23
N GLY A 176 3.57 20.77 2.34
CA GLY A 176 4.08 20.52 3.69
C GLY A 176 4.22 19.03 4.05
N GLN A 177 3.56 18.11 3.33
CA GLN A 177 3.72 16.68 3.57
C GLN A 177 5.06 16.14 3.05
N LEU A 178 5.67 16.77 2.04
CA LEU A 178 6.96 16.34 1.48
C LEU A 178 8.10 16.42 2.50
N THR A 179 7.94 17.27 3.52
CA THR A 179 8.90 17.49 4.60
C THR A 179 8.51 16.84 5.93
N ASN A 180 7.32 16.22 6.02
CA ASN A 180 6.81 15.63 7.26
C ASN A 180 7.39 14.24 7.49
N LEU A 181 8.39 14.17 8.38
CA LEU A 181 8.85 12.93 8.99
C LEU A 181 7.79 12.45 10.00
N LYS A 182 7.46 11.15 10.00
CA LYS A 182 6.42 10.54 10.85
C LYS A 182 6.50 11.05 12.31
N ASN A 183 5.42 11.69 12.80
CA ASN A 183 5.40 12.33 14.11
C ASN A 183 5.71 11.33 15.24
N PRO A 184 6.62 11.66 16.17
CA PRO A 184 6.97 10.79 17.28
C PRO A 184 5.97 10.83 18.44
N THR A 185 5.81 9.69 19.07
CA THR A 185 5.15 9.50 20.38
C THR A 185 6.02 10.09 21.49
N VAL A 186 5.53 11.13 22.17
CA VAL A 186 6.31 11.85 23.18
C VAL A 186 5.97 11.33 24.59
N LEU A 187 6.96 10.83 25.32
CA LEU A 187 6.87 10.46 26.72
C LEU A 187 7.62 11.48 27.59
N ASN A 188 6.87 12.22 28.38
CA ASN A 188 7.37 13.22 29.31
C ASN A 188 7.54 12.59 30.70
N GLY A 189 8.68 11.94 30.97
CA GLY A 189 8.99 11.32 32.26
C GLY A 189 10.29 10.51 32.24
N GLY A 190 10.91 10.28 33.40
CA GLY A 190 12.06 9.38 33.52
C GLY A 190 11.62 7.92 33.34
N VAL A 191 12.32 7.15 32.51
CA VAL A 191 11.94 5.79 32.13
C VAL A 191 12.97 4.79 32.68
N LEU A 192 12.49 3.87 33.53
CA LEU A 192 13.28 2.73 34.02
C LEU A 192 12.87 1.47 33.24
N ALA A 193 13.69 1.06 32.27
CA ALA A 193 13.47 -0.13 31.49
C ALA A 193 14.10 -1.35 32.17
N LEU A 194 13.30 -2.07 32.97
CA LEU A 194 13.71 -3.29 33.67
C LEU A 194 13.68 -4.54 32.77
N ARG A 195 12.98 -4.48 31.62
CA ARG A 195 12.81 -5.56 30.64
C ARG A 195 13.14 -5.07 29.23
N PRO A 196 13.48 -5.98 28.28
CA PRO A 196 13.70 -5.59 26.89
C PRO A 196 12.43 -4.89 26.37
N CYS A 197 12.63 -3.73 25.76
CA CYS A 197 11.56 -2.91 25.21
C CYS A 197 11.68 -2.88 23.69
N MET A 198 10.54 -3.01 22.99
CA MET A 198 10.42 -2.85 21.54
C MET A 198 9.60 -1.61 21.24
N ALA A 199 10.17 -0.69 20.46
CA ALA A 199 9.51 0.53 20.03
C ALA A 199 9.31 0.53 18.50
N GLU A 200 8.07 0.29 18.07
CA GLU A 200 7.67 0.14 16.66
C GLU A 200 7.31 1.49 16.01
N ASN A 201 6.96 2.51 16.82
CA ASN A 201 6.66 3.87 16.37
C ASN A 201 7.70 4.88 16.86
N PRO A 202 7.93 5.99 16.12
CA PRO A 202 8.95 6.94 16.53
C PRO A 202 8.63 7.44 17.93
N THR A 203 9.61 7.49 18.84
CA THR A 203 9.40 7.81 20.27
C THR A 203 10.33 8.93 20.71
N VAL A 204 9.83 9.94 21.40
CA VAL A 204 10.63 10.99 22.04
C VAL A 204 10.53 10.79 23.56
N LEU A 205 11.62 10.50 24.24
CA LEU A 205 11.71 10.42 25.70
C LEU A 205 12.33 11.71 26.24
N ASN A 206 11.53 12.51 26.95
CA ASN A 206 11.98 13.79 27.52
C ASN A 206 12.61 13.69 28.92
N GLY A 207 12.63 12.49 29.54
CA GLY A 207 13.27 12.24 30.83
C GLY A 207 14.50 11.33 30.76
N GLY A 208 15.21 11.18 31.88
CA GLY A 208 16.40 10.30 31.97
C GLY A 208 16.02 8.82 31.81
N VAL A 209 16.85 8.05 31.09
CA VAL A 209 16.58 6.65 30.77
C VAL A 209 17.68 5.77 31.35
N LEU A 210 17.27 4.84 32.22
CA LEU A 210 18.14 3.77 32.73
C LEU A 210 17.67 2.42 32.15
N ALA A 211 18.49 1.85 31.26
CA ALA A 211 18.22 0.56 30.63
C ALA A 211 19.18 -0.50 31.17
N LEU A 212 18.65 -1.46 31.94
CA LEU A 212 19.44 -2.56 32.52
C LEU A 212 19.64 -3.73 31.54
N ARG A 213 18.87 -3.77 30.44
CA ARG A 213 18.91 -4.79 29.37
C ARG A 213 18.82 -4.11 28.00
N PRO A 214 19.29 -4.76 26.91
CA PRO A 214 19.23 -4.19 25.57
C PRO A 214 17.77 -3.91 25.18
N CYS A 215 17.52 -2.70 24.68
CA CYS A 215 16.27 -2.37 24.00
C CYS A 215 16.51 -2.38 22.48
N MET A 216 15.47 -2.74 21.74
CA MET A 216 15.44 -2.71 20.28
C MET A 216 14.44 -1.65 19.83
N ALA A 217 14.89 -0.73 19.00
CA ALA A 217 14.02 0.28 18.41
C ALA A 217 14.04 0.13 16.89
N GLU A 218 12.88 -0.18 16.32
CA GLU A 218 12.67 -0.36 14.87
C GLU A 218 12.34 0.97 14.18
N SER A 219 12.15 2.05 14.93
CA SER A 219 11.76 3.37 14.44
C SER A 219 12.51 4.50 15.14
N THR A 220 12.36 5.74 14.65
CA THR A 220 13.18 6.87 15.10
C THR A 220 13.00 7.20 16.58
N THR A 221 14.06 7.19 17.39
CA THR A 221 13.96 7.47 18.84
C THR A 221 14.76 8.71 19.24
N ALA A 222 14.11 9.69 19.87
CA ALA A 222 14.77 10.87 20.43
C ALA A 222 14.83 10.76 21.96
N LEU A 223 16.02 10.72 22.56
CA LEU A 223 16.26 10.69 24.00
C LEU A 223 16.80 12.06 24.45
N ASN A 224 15.93 12.86 25.04
CA ASN A 224 16.28 14.22 25.47
C ASN A 224 16.82 14.28 26.92
N GLY A 225 16.68 13.21 27.70
CA GLY A 225 17.31 13.06 29.01
C GLY A 225 18.65 12.30 28.96
N GLY A 226 19.39 12.29 30.08
CA GLY A 226 20.63 11.52 30.21
C GLY A 226 20.39 10.01 30.10
N VAL A 227 21.26 9.31 29.37
CA VAL A 227 21.11 7.88 29.08
C VAL A 227 22.34 7.12 29.55
N LEU A 228 22.12 6.09 30.39
CA LEU A 228 23.18 5.18 30.84
C LEU A 228 22.87 3.74 30.40
N PRO A 229 23.32 3.30 29.22
CA PRO A 229 23.16 1.92 28.79
C PRO A 229 24.26 1.04 29.40
N LEU A 230 23.89 0.06 30.23
CA LEU A 230 24.84 -0.93 30.76
C LEU A 230 25.18 -2.05 29.75
N ARG A 231 24.41 -2.15 28.66
CA ARG A 231 24.61 -3.08 27.53
C ARG A 231 24.28 -2.37 26.20
N PRO A 232 24.91 -2.77 25.07
CA PRO A 232 24.67 -2.13 23.78
C PRO A 232 23.19 -2.27 23.38
N CYS A 233 22.58 -1.17 22.94
CA CYS A 233 21.28 -1.16 22.30
C CYS A 233 21.47 -1.24 20.78
N MET A 234 20.57 -1.93 20.08
CA MET A 234 20.55 -1.98 18.62
C MET A 234 19.38 -1.16 18.12
N THR A 235 19.63 -0.26 17.19
CA THR A 235 18.62 0.64 16.64
C THR A 235 18.71 0.60 15.12
N GLU A 236 17.62 0.18 14.49
CA GLU A 236 17.53 0.05 13.03
C GLU A 236 17.28 1.43 12.39
N ASN A 237 16.57 2.33 13.08
CA ASN A 237 16.16 3.65 12.60
C ASN A 237 16.71 4.83 13.45
N THR A 238 16.56 6.05 12.93
CA THR A 238 17.36 7.22 13.32
C THR A 238 17.28 7.53 14.83
N THR A 239 18.39 7.89 15.50
CA THR A 239 18.38 8.16 16.96
C THR A 239 18.91 9.54 17.32
N VAL A 240 18.15 10.31 18.08
CA VAL A 240 18.54 11.67 18.51
C VAL A 240 18.79 11.67 20.01
N LEU A 241 20.04 11.77 20.47
CA LEU A 241 20.39 11.84 21.89
C LEU A 241 20.73 13.29 22.28
N ASN A 242 19.81 13.99 22.92
CA ASN A 242 20.03 15.37 23.38
C ASN A 242 20.57 15.44 24.82
N GLY A 243 20.51 14.34 25.59
CA GLY A 243 21.12 14.25 26.92
C GLY A 243 22.58 13.76 26.92
N GLY A 244 23.24 13.80 28.08
CA GLY A 244 24.59 13.24 28.24
C GLY A 244 24.60 11.72 28.15
N VAL A 245 25.54 11.15 27.38
CA VAL A 245 25.62 9.71 27.13
C VAL A 245 27.02 9.20 27.46
N LEU A 246 27.08 8.18 28.33
CA LEU A 246 28.31 7.46 28.65
C LEU A 246 28.19 6.02 28.13
N SER A 247 28.90 5.69 27.05
CA SER A 247 28.95 4.32 26.52
C SER A 247 30.32 3.69 26.75
N GLN A 248 30.35 2.57 27.47
CA GLN A 248 31.56 1.81 27.78
C GLN A 248 31.92 0.76 26.69
N ARG A 249 31.06 0.57 25.67
CA ARG A 249 31.20 -0.47 24.62
C ARG A 249 30.76 0.07 23.25
N PRO A 250 31.23 -0.53 22.13
CA PRO A 250 30.86 -0.06 20.79
C PRO A 250 29.34 -0.18 20.57
N ALA A 251 28.74 0.89 20.03
CA ALA A 251 27.36 0.92 19.59
C ALA A 251 27.32 0.87 18.06
N VAL A 252 26.36 0.12 17.52
CA VAL A 252 26.09 0.02 16.08
C VAL A 252 24.73 0.64 15.84
N ALA A 253 24.67 1.63 14.94
CA ALA A 253 23.41 2.24 14.52
C ALA A 253 23.33 2.12 12.99
N GLU A 254 22.27 1.48 12.50
CA GLU A 254 22.11 1.21 11.06
C GLU A 254 21.56 2.43 10.29
N SER A 255 21.29 3.54 10.99
CA SER A 255 20.70 4.76 10.42
C SER A 255 21.19 6.05 11.14
N SER A 256 20.68 7.24 10.75
CA SER A 256 21.23 8.54 11.17
C SER A 256 21.11 8.80 12.68
N THR A 257 22.14 9.35 13.31
CA THR A 257 22.19 9.64 14.75
C THR A 257 22.53 11.10 15.04
N ALA A 258 21.72 11.83 15.80
CA ALA A 258 22.04 13.20 16.23
C ALA A 258 22.42 13.22 17.72
N LEU A 259 23.62 13.65 18.07
CA LEU A 259 24.12 13.74 19.45
C LEU A 259 24.27 15.22 19.84
N ASN A 260 23.31 15.75 20.58
CA ASN A 260 23.30 17.18 20.97
C ASN A 260 23.73 17.41 22.43
N GLY A 261 23.87 16.34 23.24
CA GLY A 261 24.43 16.39 24.60
C GLY A 261 25.95 16.18 24.66
N GLY A 262 26.55 16.26 25.85
CA GLY A 262 27.94 15.89 26.07
C GLY A 262 28.12 14.37 25.94
N VAL A 263 28.90 13.93 24.96
CA VAL A 263 29.09 12.49 24.68
C VAL A 263 30.58 12.15 24.72
N LEU A 264 30.91 11.16 25.56
CA LEU A 264 32.25 10.58 25.65
C LEU A 264 32.23 9.17 25.07
N LEU A 265 32.76 9.01 23.85
CA LEU A 265 32.91 7.72 23.17
C LEU A 265 34.35 7.23 23.30
N LEU A 266 34.56 6.16 24.06
CA LEU A 266 35.88 5.58 24.28
C LEU A 266 36.35 4.67 23.13
N ARG A 267 35.49 4.33 22.16
CA ARG A 267 35.74 3.43 21.02
C ARG A 267 34.91 3.83 19.78
N PRO A 268 35.33 3.44 18.56
CA PRO A 268 34.66 3.87 17.31
C PRO A 268 33.22 3.37 17.23
N CYS A 269 32.34 4.21 16.69
CA CYS A 269 30.96 3.90 16.32
C CYS A 269 30.90 3.73 14.80
N MET A 270 30.13 2.76 14.31
CA MET A 270 29.84 2.61 12.88
C MET A 270 28.38 3.01 12.66
N THR A 271 28.18 4.00 11.79
CA THR A 271 26.86 4.47 11.38
C THR A 271 26.79 4.43 9.86
N GLU A 272 25.75 3.81 9.32
CA GLU A 272 25.52 3.80 7.87
C GLU A 272 24.93 5.12 7.38
N ASN A 273 24.42 5.96 8.30
CA ASN A 273 23.75 7.24 8.03
C ASN A 273 24.21 8.47 8.90
N THR A 274 23.58 9.68 8.75
CA THR A 274 24.03 11.02 9.19
C THR A 274 24.34 11.08 10.64
N THR A 275 25.47 11.68 10.98
CA THR A 275 25.76 12.05 12.36
C THR A 275 25.79 13.56 12.53
N ALA A 276 24.79 14.12 13.22
CA ALA A 276 24.82 15.53 13.64
C ALA A 276 25.34 15.62 15.08
N LEU A 277 26.49 16.27 15.31
CA LEU A 277 27.12 16.39 16.63
C LEU A 277 27.03 17.85 17.09
N ASN A 278 26.04 18.20 17.92
CA ASN A 278 25.82 19.60 18.35
C ASN A 278 26.17 19.88 19.82
N GLY A 279 26.60 18.86 20.57
CA GLY A 279 27.14 18.99 21.94
C GLY A 279 28.67 18.98 21.99
N GLY A 280 29.25 19.16 23.19
CA GLY A 280 30.67 18.92 23.42
C GLY A 280 31.01 17.44 23.24
N VAL A 281 31.34 17.06 22.00
CA VAL A 281 31.72 15.70 21.63
C VAL A 281 33.23 15.70 21.40
N LEU A 282 33.93 14.75 22.02
CA LEU A 282 35.34 14.49 21.73
C LEU A 282 35.46 13.19 20.92
N PRO A 283 35.19 13.20 19.61
CA PRO A 283 35.35 12.03 18.76
C PRO A 283 36.81 11.92 18.32
N LEU A 284 37.42 10.75 18.46
CA LEU A 284 38.78 10.54 17.98
C LEU A 284 38.86 10.34 16.45
N ARG A 285 37.72 10.15 15.71
CA ARG A 285 37.58 10.01 14.21
C ARG A 285 36.12 10.33 13.69
N PRO A 286 35.86 10.66 12.39
CA PRO A 286 34.56 11.25 11.85
C PRO A 286 33.52 10.32 11.12
N CYS A 287 32.24 10.79 10.87
CA CYS A 287 31.04 10.11 10.22
C CYS A 287 30.02 11.08 9.44
N MET A 288 29.05 10.63 8.57
CA MET A 288 28.12 11.42 7.62
C MET A 288 26.69 10.80 7.25
N THR A 289 25.67 11.48 6.55
CA THR A 289 24.33 11.13 5.77
C THR A 289 22.91 11.94 5.73
N GLU A 290 21.67 11.41 5.34
CA GLU A 290 20.22 11.96 5.36
C GLU A 290 18.97 10.96 5.07
N ASN A 291 17.64 11.22 5.37
CA ASN A 291 16.39 10.36 5.06
C ASN A 291 14.92 11.03 5.06
N THR A 292 13.89 10.56 4.28
CA THR A 292 12.44 11.07 4.21
C THR A 292 11.30 10.02 3.88
N THR A 293 10.03 10.17 4.36
CA THR A 293 8.92 9.16 4.35
C THR A 293 7.98 9.12 3.13
N VAL A 294 7.50 10.24 2.59
CA VAL A 294 6.56 10.26 1.43
C VAL A 294 7.19 9.64 0.19
N TRP A 295 8.51 9.80 0.05
CA TRP A 295 9.29 9.19 -1.02
C TRP A 295 9.33 7.66 -0.92
N ALA A 296 9.30 7.11 0.29
CA ALA A 296 9.21 5.66 0.49
C ALA A 296 7.86 5.12 0.01
N ASP A 297 6.75 5.76 0.36
CA ASP A 297 5.41 5.36 -0.09
C ASP A 297 5.29 5.46 -1.62
N ALA A 298 5.83 6.53 -2.23
CA ALA A 298 5.86 6.69 -3.68
C ALA A 298 6.69 5.59 -4.38
N ALA A 299 7.86 5.24 -3.83
CA ALA A 299 8.70 4.17 -4.36
C ALA A 299 8.02 2.80 -4.25
N ILE A 300 7.39 2.51 -3.10
CA ILE A 300 6.60 1.30 -2.86
C ILE A 300 5.47 1.21 -3.88
N GLN A 301 4.72 2.30 -4.09
CA GLN A 301 3.60 2.33 -5.04
C GLN A 301 4.06 1.99 -6.47
N ILE A 302 5.14 2.60 -6.94
CA ILE A 302 5.67 2.33 -8.30
C ILE A 302 6.18 0.89 -8.41
N PHE A 303 6.89 0.41 -7.37
CA PHE A 303 7.44 -0.94 -7.34
C PHE A 303 6.34 -2.01 -7.44
N TYR A 304 5.32 -1.94 -6.57
CA TYR A 304 4.22 -2.92 -6.60
C TYR A 304 3.28 -2.75 -7.79
N SER A 305 3.12 -1.52 -8.32
CA SER A 305 2.28 -1.29 -9.50
C SER A 305 2.91 -1.84 -10.78
N LEU A 306 4.23 -1.75 -10.96
CA LEU A 306 4.93 -2.32 -12.14
C LEU A 306 5.29 -3.80 -11.97
N GLY A 307 5.43 -4.27 -10.73
CA GLY A 307 5.76 -5.67 -10.42
C GLY A 307 7.07 -6.19 -11.03
N PRO A 308 8.21 -5.44 -11.04
CA PRO A 308 9.48 -6.00 -11.50
C PRO A 308 9.95 -7.10 -10.54
N GLY A 309 10.51 -8.19 -11.08
CA GLY A 309 11.08 -9.26 -10.26
C GLY A 309 10.11 -10.36 -9.80
N TRP A 310 8.81 -10.24 -10.08
CA TRP A 310 7.79 -11.24 -9.73
C TRP A 310 7.70 -12.44 -10.70
N GLY A 311 8.53 -12.44 -11.75
CA GLY A 311 8.61 -13.51 -12.74
C GLY A 311 7.59 -13.40 -13.88
N GLY A 312 6.46 -12.72 -13.70
CA GLY A 312 5.42 -12.57 -14.74
C GLY A 312 5.93 -11.92 -16.03
N ILE A 313 6.62 -10.77 -15.92
CA ILE A 313 7.21 -10.07 -17.08
C ILE A 313 8.27 -10.93 -17.78
N VAL A 314 9.12 -11.61 -17.00
CA VAL A 314 10.18 -12.49 -17.54
C VAL A 314 9.56 -13.69 -18.28
N HIS A 315 8.51 -14.29 -17.71
CA HIS A 315 7.77 -15.38 -18.33
C HIS A 315 7.12 -14.94 -19.66
N MET A 316 6.43 -13.79 -19.68
CA MET A 316 5.83 -13.28 -20.92
C MET A 316 6.87 -12.89 -21.98
N ALA A 317 7.99 -12.28 -21.57
CA ALA A 317 9.08 -11.93 -22.47
C ALA A 317 9.74 -13.17 -23.11
N SER A 318 9.74 -14.33 -22.43
CA SER A 318 10.34 -15.57 -22.95
C SER A 318 9.65 -16.13 -24.20
N TYR A 319 8.37 -15.81 -24.41
CA TYR A 319 7.61 -16.20 -25.61
C TYR A 319 7.77 -15.21 -26.77
N ASN A 320 8.48 -14.10 -26.57
CA ASN A 320 8.69 -13.11 -27.61
C ASN A 320 9.79 -13.57 -28.59
N GLN A 321 9.70 -13.13 -29.85
CA GLN A 321 10.74 -13.44 -30.83
C GLN A 321 12.04 -12.72 -30.47
N PHE A 322 13.18 -13.40 -30.62
CA PHE A 322 14.50 -12.88 -30.24
C PHE A 322 14.94 -11.61 -31.00
N ASN A 323 14.37 -11.39 -32.19
CA ASN A 323 14.58 -10.20 -33.02
C ASN A 323 13.51 -9.11 -32.82
N ASN A 324 12.54 -9.34 -31.93
CA ASN A 324 11.58 -8.30 -31.57
C ASN A 324 12.26 -7.29 -30.63
N ASN A 325 11.76 -6.06 -30.62
CA ASN A 325 12.41 -4.90 -30.03
C ASN A 325 12.53 -4.94 -28.49
N VAL A 326 12.23 -6.02 -27.77
CA VAL A 326 12.08 -5.95 -26.29
C VAL A 326 13.37 -6.32 -25.52
N LYS A 327 14.56 -5.94 -26.01
CA LYS A 327 15.83 -6.33 -25.36
C LYS A 327 16.22 -5.54 -24.09
N CYS A 328 15.42 -4.58 -23.60
CA CYS A 328 15.82 -3.69 -22.51
C CYS A 328 14.74 -3.49 -21.43
N ILE A 329 14.32 -4.55 -20.74
CA ILE A 329 13.67 -4.42 -19.41
C ILE A 329 14.60 -4.92 -18.30
N LEU A 330 15.40 -5.97 -18.56
CA LEU A 330 16.22 -6.59 -17.52
C LEU A 330 17.51 -5.81 -17.20
N LEU A 331 18.00 -4.99 -18.13
CA LEU A 331 19.23 -4.20 -17.96
C LEU A 331 18.98 -2.89 -17.22
N SER A 332 17.84 -2.22 -17.40
CA SER A 332 17.55 -0.93 -16.78
C SER A 332 17.37 -1.01 -15.26
N VAL A 333 16.76 -2.08 -14.74
CA VAL A 333 16.57 -2.26 -13.28
C VAL A 333 17.86 -2.70 -12.58
N VAL A 334 18.72 -3.46 -13.26
CA VAL A 334 20.02 -3.89 -12.71
C VAL A 334 21.08 -2.79 -12.84
N GLU A 335 21.01 -1.94 -13.87
CA GLU A 335 21.96 -0.84 -14.06
C GLU A 335 21.67 0.40 -13.21
N PHE A 336 20.41 0.67 -12.83
CA PHE A 336 20.13 1.75 -11.87
C PHE A 336 20.83 1.52 -10.51
N GLY A 337 20.99 0.26 -10.11
CA GLY A 337 21.77 -0.12 -8.93
C GLY A 337 23.31 -0.01 -9.08
N ARG A 338 23.82 0.15 -10.31
CA ARG A 338 25.26 0.33 -10.58
C ARG A 338 25.66 1.79 -10.79
N VAL A 339 24.73 2.68 -11.13
CA VAL A 339 25.01 4.11 -11.35
C VAL A 339 25.48 4.83 -10.07
N CYS A 340 25.12 4.33 -8.88
CA CYS A 340 25.50 4.98 -7.62
C CYS A 340 26.83 4.50 -7.00
N SER A 341 27.54 3.54 -7.60
CA SER A 341 28.76 2.98 -7.00
C SER A 341 29.97 3.06 -7.93
N GLY A 342 30.46 4.28 -8.14
CA GLY A 342 31.87 4.58 -8.41
C GLY A 342 32.47 4.13 -9.75
N GLY A 343 32.83 5.12 -10.57
CA GLY A 343 33.84 4.99 -11.62
C GLY A 343 33.29 5.06 -13.04
N LEU A 344 33.81 6.02 -13.82
CA LEU A 344 33.67 6.13 -15.26
C LEU A 344 33.91 4.75 -15.92
N ILE A 345 32.86 4.11 -16.41
CA ILE A 345 32.96 3.12 -17.49
C ILE A 345 32.13 3.71 -18.62
N GLU A 346 32.81 4.21 -19.65
CA GLU A 346 32.20 4.50 -20.93
C GLU A 346 31.59 3.20 -21.49
N CYS A 347 30.30 2.98 -21.25
CA CYS A 347 29.52 2.05 -22.03
C CYS A 347 29.26 2.67 -23.40
N VAL A 348 30.16 2.42 -24.35
CA VAL A 348 29.91 2.66 -25.78
C VAL A 348 28.81 1.69 -26.23
N VAL A 349 27.55 2.07 -26.00
CA VAL A 349 26.41 1.51 -26.72
C VAL A 349 26.50 2.09 -28.13
N ARG A 350 27.05 1.35 -29.09
CA ARG A 350 26.92 1.72 -30.50
C ARG A 350 25.42 1.81 -30.83
N PRO A 351 24.88 2.97 -31.20
CA PRO A 351 23.47 3.11 -31.51
C PRO A 351 23.25 2.48 -32.89
N THR A 352 22.85 1.22 -32.93
CA THR A 352 22.21 0.68 -34.14
C THR A 352 20.74 1.10 -34.12
N ALA A 353 20.16 1.41 -35.28
CA ALA A 353 18.78 1.90 -35.44
C ALA A 353 17.69 0.97 -34.84
N VAL A 354 18.07 -0.24 -34.42
CA VAL A 354 17.23 -1.24 -33.73
C VAL A 354 17.07 -0.92 -32.23
N GLY A 355 18.06 -0.30 -31.57
CA GLY A 355 18.02 0.04 -30.15
C GLY A 355 17.02 1.15 -29.79
N VAL A 356 16.72 2.06 -30.73
CA VAL A 356 15.79 3.19 -30.50
C VAL A 356 14.33 2.73 -30.48
N ARG A 357 13.97 1.70 -31.25
CA ARG A 357 12.60 1.14 -31.24
C ARG A 357 12.35 0.20 -30.07
N ALA A 358 13.43 -0.34 -29.49
CA ALA A 358 13.41 -1.19 -28.30
C ALA A 358 13.09 -0.47 -27.00
N LEU A 359 13.42 0.82 -26.95
CA LEU A 359 13.09 1.71 -25.86
C LEU A 359 11.57 2.01 -25.82
N GLY A 360 10.90 1.96 -26.97
CA GLY A 360 9.49 2.31 -27.12
C GLY A 360 8.57 1.47 -26.24
N ASP A 361 8.60 0.14 -26.39
CA ASP A 361 7.70 -0.75 -25.63
C ASP A 361 8.05 -0.80 -24.13
N SER A 362 9.35 -0.72 -23.79
CA SER A 362 9.84 -0.76 -22.41
C SER A 362 9.53 0.52 -21.61
N MET A 363 9.51 1.68 -22.27
CA MET A 363 9.08 2.94 -21.64
C MET A 363 7.56 3.15 -21.70
N LEU A 364 6.90 2.61 -22.74
CA LEU A 364 5.46 2.77 -22.92
C LEU A 364 4.66 2.08 -21.81
N VAL A 365 5.03 0.86 -21.40
CA VAL A 365 4.30 0.12 -20.37
C VAL A 365 4.28 0.88 -19.02
N PRO A 366 5.41 1.35 -18.46
CA PRO A 366 5.39 2.16 -17.25
C PRO A 366 4.62 3.48 -17.40
N ILE A 367 4.74 4.17 -18.54
CA ILE A 367 4.02 5.42 -18.80
C ILE A 367 2.51 5.16 -18.83
N LEU A 368 2.06 4.12 -19.52
CA LEU A 368 0.65 3.74 -19.58
C LEU A 368 0.12 3.29 -18.21
N ASN A 369 0.91 2.55 -17.44
CA ASN A 369 0.54 2.15 -16.08
C ASN A 369 0.33 3.37 -15.17
N CYS A 370 1.28 4.32 -15.17
CA CYS A 370 1.17 5.56 -14.40
C CYS A 370 0.00 6.43 -14.89
N GLY A 371 -0.15 6.58 -16.22
CA GLY A 371 -1.24 7.33 -16.83
C GLY A 371 -2.62 6.76 -16.49
N THR A 372 -2.74 5.43 -16.51
CA THR A 372 -3.97 4.71 -16.13
C THR A 372 -4.29 4.92 -14.65
N SER A 373 -3.28 4.88 -13.78
CA SER A 373 -3.45 5.13 -12.34
C SER A 373 -3.95 6.54 -12.04
N ILE A 374 -3.39 7.55 -12.73
CA ILE A 374 -3.85 8.94 -12.64
C ILE A 374 -5.29 9.07 -13.15
N PHE A 375 -5.59 8.46 -14.31
CA PHE A 375 -6.92 8.47 -14.91
C PHE A 375 -7.97 7.82 -14.01
N ALA A 376 -7.67 6.66 -13.43
CA ALA A 376 -8.51 5.98 -12.46
C ALA A 376 -8.73 6.84 -11.20
N GLY A 377 -7.71 7.59 -10.76
CA GLY A 377 -7.85 8.58 -9.69
C GLY A 377 -8.94 9.61 -9.98
N PHE A 378 -8.93 10.22 -11.18
CA PHE A 378 -9.98 11.14 -11.58
C PHE A 378 -11.38 10.50 -11.58
N VAL A 379 -11.50 9.27 -12.07
CA VAL A 379 -12.76 8.52 -12.06
C VAL A 379 -13.26 8.36 -10.62
N VAL A 380 -12.42 7.81 -9.73
CA VAL A 380 -12.81 7.52 -8.35
C VAL A 380 -13.18 8.79 -7.60
N PHE A 381 -12.33 9.81 -7.64
CA PHE A 381 -12.56 11.05 -6.89
C PHE A 381 -13.71 11.89 -7.46
N SER A 382 -14.05 11.79 -8.75
CA SER A 382 -15.24 12.45 -9.28
C SER A 382 -16.54 11.91 -8.66
N VAL A 383 -16.64 10.60 -8.49
CA VAL A 383 -17.81 9.93 -7.86
C VAL A 383 -17.83 10.19 -6.36
N LEU A 384 -16.67 10.15 -5.68
CA LEU A 384 -16.58 10.48 -4.25
C LEU A 384 -16.93 11.95 -3.96
N GLY A 385 -16.58 12.87 -4.87
CA GLY A 385 -16.98 14.29 -4.77
C GLY A 385 -18.51 14.46 -4.79
N PHE A 386 -19.19 13.74 -5.68
CA PHE A 386 -20.66 13.70 -5.71
C PHE A 386 -21.25 13.16 -4.40
N MET A 387 -20.73 12.04 -3.89
CA MET A 387 -21.16 11.48 -2.61
C MET A 387 -20.96 12.49 -1.47
N SER A 388 -19.79 13.13 -1.40
CA SER A 388 -19.48 14.15 -0.39
C SER A 388 -20.47 15.31 -0.43
N HIS A 389 -20.83 15.78 -1.63
CA HIS A 389 -21.79 16.85 -1.82
C HIS A 389 -23.23 16.46 -1.43
N GLN A 390 -23.66 15.24 -1.72
CA GLN A 390 -25.00 14.74 -1.35
C GLN A 390 -25.13 14.47 0.15
N THR A 391 -24.08 13.97 0.77
CA THR A 391 -24.13 13.49 2.16
C THR A 391 -23.60 14.51 3.17
N GLY A 392 -22.95 15.58 2.70
CA GLY A 392 -22.32 16.60 3.54
C GLY A 392 -21.05 16.14 4.26
N VAL A 393 -20.61 14.89 4.06
CA VAL A 393 -19.41 14.33 4.69
C VAL A 393 -18.17 14.71 3.85
N PRO A 394 -17.06 15.18 4.46
CA PRO A 394 -15.87 15.57 3.71
C PRO A 394 -15.21 14.39 2.99
N VAL A 395 -14.66 14.65 1.79
CA VAL A 395 -13.99 13.64 0.93
C VAL A 395 -12.91 12.84 1.68
N SER A 396 -12.19 13.47 2.61
CA SER A 396 -11.12 12.82 3.39
C SER A 396 -11.61 11.72 4.34
N GLN A 397 -12.88 11.73 4.74
CA GLN A 397 -13.46 10.70 5.61
C GLN A 397 -14.03 9.52 4.81
N VAL A 398 -14.51 9.78 3.59
CA VAL A 398 -15.05 8.73 2.70
C VAL A 398 -13.96 8.03 1.90
N ALA A 399 -12.85 8.72 1.59
CA ALA A 399 -11.68 8.17 0.90
C ALA A 399 -10.77 7.38 1.87
N THR A 400 -11.29 6.29 2.42
CA THR A 400 -10.50 5.36 3.25
C THR A 400 -9.56 4.51 2.38
N GLY A 401 -8.38 4.16 2.90
CA GLY A 401 -7.41 3.34 2.18
C GLY A 401 -7.80 1.85 2.15
N GLY A 402 -7.30 1.13 1.14
CA GLY A 402 -7.43 -0.33 1.05
C GLY A 402 -8.72 -0.81 0.36
N PRO A 403 -9.09 -2.09 0.54
CA PRO A 403 -10.22 -2.71 -0.16
C PRO A 403 -11.58 -2.09 0.24
N GLY A 404 -11.67 -1.45 1.41
CA GLY A 404 -12.88 -0.74 1.84
C GLY A 404 -13.32 0.36 0.87
N LEU A 405 -12.38 1.03 0.18
CA LEU A 405 -12.74 2.04 -0.81
C LEU A 405 -13.60 1.45 -1.94
N ALA A 406 -13.19 0.29 -2.45
CA ALA A 406 -13.83 -0.36 -3.60
C ALA A 406 -15.08 -1.15 -3.23
N PHE A 407 -15.16 -1.72 -2.02
CA PHE A 407 -16.25 -2.61 -1.61
C PHE A 407 -17.21 -2.03 -0.58
N VAL A 408 -16.92 -0.84 -0.03
CA VAL A 408 -17.80 -0.13 0.91
C VAL A 408 -18.14 1.26 0.37
N THR A 409 -17.15 2.13 0.21
CA THR A 409 -17.41 3.52 -0.18
C THR A 409 -17.96 3.64 -1.60
N TYR A 410 -17.36 2.94 -2.56
CA TYR A 410 -17.82 3.03 -3.95
C TYR A 410 -19.24 2.50 -4.14
N PRO A 411 -19.60 1.29 -3.66
CA PRO A 411 -20.95 0.75 -3.80
C PRO A 411 -22.01 1.64 -3.14
N GLU A 412 -21.68 2.26 -2.00
CA GLU A 412 -22.51 3.29 -1.36
C GLU A 412 -22.69 4.54 -2.26
N ALA A 413 -21.66 4.96 -2.99
CA ALA A 413 -21.79 6.09 -3.91
C ALA A 413 -22.65 5.73 -5.14
N LEU A 414 -22.62 4.46 -5.56
CA LEU A 414 -23.42 3.97 -6.68
C LEU A 414 -24.93 3.96 -6.36
N THR A 415 -25.34 3.69 -5.12
CA THR A 415 -26.76 3.70 -4.72
C THR A 415 -27.38 5.09 -4.77
N LEU A 416 -26.58 6.14 -4.62
CA LEU A 416 -27.02 7.54 -4.73
C LEU A 416 -27.27 8.00 -6.17
N MET A 417 -26.82 7.24 -7.17
CA MET A 417 -27.05 7.55 -8.57
C MET A 417 -28.38 7.00 -9.09
N PRO A 418 -29.03 7.68 -10.05
CA PRO A 418 -30.18 7.10 -10.75
C PRO A 418 -29.76 5.84 -11.51
N PHE A 419 -30.62 4.81 -11.44
CA PHE A 419 -30.40 3.47 -11.98
C PHE A 419 -29.13 2.79 -11.42
N PRO A 420 -29.04 2.63 -10.09
CA PRO A 420 -27.80 2.21 -9.41
C PRO A 420 -27.34 0.79 -9.81
N GLN A 421 -28.24 -0.06 -10.30
CA GLN A 421 -27.94 -1.42 -10.76
C GLN A 421 -27.00 -1.41 -11.98
N ILE A 422 -27.24 -0.52 -12.96
CA ILE A 422 -26.42 -0.45 -14.18
C ILE A 422 -24.98 -0.08 -13.82
N TRP A 423 -24.82 0.93 -12.96
CA TRP A 423 -23.51 1.39 -12.51
C TRP A 423 -22.79 0.34 -11.66
N SER A 424 -23.52 -0.37 -10.80
CA SER A 424 -22.99 -1.47 -9.98
C SER A 424 -22.48 -2.61 -10.85
N VAL A 425 -23.27 -3.05 -11.84
CA VAL A 425 -22.85 -4.11 -12.77
C VAL A 425 -21.59 -3.70 -13.54
N LEU A 426 -21.55 -2.48 -14.11
CA LEU A 426 -20.38 -2.00 -14.83
C LEU A 426 -19.14 -1.95 -13.93
N PHE A 427 -19.27 -1.42 -12.72
CA PHE A 427 -18.17 -1.29 -11.77
C PHE A 427 -17.63 -2.65 -11.31
N PHE A 428 -18.48 -3.60 -10.91
CA PHE A 428 -18.02 -4.90 -10.44
C PHE A 428 -17.54 -5.81 -11.58
N VAL A 429 -18.07 -5.68 -12.80
CA VAL A 429 -17.48 -6.32 -13.99
C VAL A 429 -16.07 -5.78 -14.23
N MET A 430 -15.88 -4.46 -14.17
CA MET A 430 -14.54 -3.86 -14.30
C MET A 430 -13.57 -4.39 -13.23
N LEU A 431 -13.96 -4.41 -11.95
CA LEU A 431 -13.11 -4.93 -10.88
C LEU A 431 -12.77 -6.41 -11.07
N PHE A 432 -13.73 -7.22 -11.50
CA PHE A 432 -13.49 -8.63 -11.79
C PHE A 432 -12.48 -8.82 -12.93
N LEU A 433 -12.62 -8.06 -14.02
CA LEU A 433 -11.73 -8.15 -15.18
C LEU A 433 -10.29 -7.69 -14.85
N LEU A 434 -10.14 -6.60 -14.09
CA LEU A 434 -8.83 -6.15 -13.60
C LEU A 434 -8.18 -7.19 -12.69
N GLY A 435 -8.98 -7.83 -11.83
CA GLY A 435 -8.55 -8.94 -11.00
C GLY A 435 -8.07 -10.14 -11.83
N LEU A 436 -8.87 -10.55 -12.82
CA LEU A 436 -8.59 -11.69 -13.69
C LEU A 436 -7.30 -11.50 -14.49
N ASP A 437 -7.03 -10.30 -15.03
CA ASP A 437 -5.80 -10.02 -15.78
C ASP A 437 -4.52 -10.11 -14.94
N THR A 438 -4.65 -9.90 -13.62
CA THR A 438 -3.51 -9.92 -12.69
C THR A 438 -3.20 -11.34 -12.19
N CYS A 439 -4.21 -12.22 -12.17
CA CYS A 439 -4.09 -13.65 -11.81
C CYS A 439 -3.41 -14.46 -12.92
#